data_AF-A0A9P0MH87-F1
#
_entry.id   AF-A0A9P0MH87-F1
#
_cell.length_a   1.000
_cell.length_b   1.000
_cell.length_c   1.000
_cell.angle_alpha   90.00
_cell.angle_beta   90.00
_cell.angle_gamma   90.00
#
_symmetry.space_group_name_H-M   'P 1'
#
loop_
_entity.id
_entity.type
_entity.pdbx_description
1 polymer ?
#
loop_
_entity_poly.entity_id
_entity_poly.type
_entity_poly.pdbx_seq_one_letter_code
_entity_poly.pdbx_strand_id
1 'polypeptide(L)'
;MAGNEAAMTPLRLIDMETNKVLWKNENPSSTLYCRPIKFLFKKENADLVRNTEKEIITKIENLIPIEIKTKEGHSYIIEVDMMLTMLDGSVGNVLSETNSSMKCTICGATPN
;
A
#
# COMPACT_ATOMS: atom_id res chain seq x y z
N MET A 1 -13.83 -11.06 -15.06
CA MET A 1 -13.14 -11.88 -14.03
C MET A 1 -12.36 -10.89 -13.18
N ALA A 2 -12.85 -10.55 -11.98
CA ALA A 2 -12.12 -9.66 -11.08
C ALA A 2 -11.06 -10.49 -10.36
N GLY A 3 -9.79 -10.28 -10.73
CA GLY A 3 -8.67 -10.85 -9.98
C GLY A 3 -8.48 -10.05 -8.68
N ASN A 4 -8.01 -10.72 -7.64
CA ASN A 4 -7.58 -10.04 -6.42
C ASN A 4 -6.10 -9.69 -6.58
N GLU A 5 -5.78 -8.39 -6.49
CA GLU A 5 -4.45 -7.84 -6.73
C GLU A 5 -4.00 -7.01 -5.53
N ALA A 6 -2.75 -7.20 -5.11
CA ALA A 6 -2.05 -6.29 -4.22
C ALA A 6 -0.90 -5.65 -5.00
N ALA A 7 -0.74 -4.34 -4.89
CA ALA A 7 0.29 -3.57 -5.56
C ALA A 7 0.81 -2.43 -4.67
N MET A 8 2.01 -1.93 -4.99
CA MET A 8 2.60 -0.75 -4.35
C MET A 8 3.01 0.29 -5.37
N THR A 9 3.00 1.55 -4.96
CA THR A 9 3.49 2.66 -5.76
C THR A 9 4.49 3.47 -4.93
N PRO A 10 5.75 3.60 -5.37
CA PRO A 10 6.69 4.48 -4.69
C PRO A 10 6.26 5.94 -4.90
N LEU A 11 6.15 6.69 -3.80
CA LEU A 11 5.67 8.08 -3.83
C LEU A 11 6.81 9.09 -3.76
N ARG A 12 7.78 8.87 -2.87
CA ARG A 12 8.91 9.78 -2.66
C ARG A 12 10.07 9.06 -1.99
N LEU A 13 11.26 9.60 -2.20
CA LEU A 13 12.47 9.30 -1.45
C LEU A 13 12.91 10.57 -0.74
N ILE A 14 13.14 10.47 0.55
CA ILE A 14 13.60 11.58 1.38
C ILE A 14 14.93 11.22 2.03
N ASP A 15 15.78 12.23 2.19
CA ASP A 15 16.91 12.18 3.11
C ASP A 15 16.36 12.36 4.53
N MET A 16 16.58 11.36 5.39
CA MET A 16 16.05 11.36 6.76
C MET A 16 16.74 12.38 7.67
N GLU A 17 17.98 12.77 7.39
CA GLU A 17 18.71 13.76 8.19
C GLU A 17 18.30 15.18 7.82
N THR A 18 18.20 15.46 6.52
CA THR A 18 17.94 16.82 6.02
C THR A 18 16.46 17.08 5.72
N ASN A 19 15.60 16.05 5.74
CA ASN A 19 14.22 16.06 5.26
C ASN A 19 14.06 16.53 3.80
N LYS A 20 15.14 16.51 3.02
CA LYS A 20 15.11 16.92 1.62
C LYS A 20 14.49 15.80 0.77
N VAL A 21 13.56 16.18 -0.10
CA VAL A 21 13.02 15.26 -1.11
C VAL A 21 14.11 15.04 -2.18
N LEU A 22 14.63 13.82 -2.25
CA LEU A 22 15.63 13.41 -3.23
C LEU A 22 14.97 12.98 -4.54
N TRP A 23 13.80 12.35 -4.44
CA TRP A 23 13.01 11.94 -5.58
C TRP A 23 11.52 11.96 -5.23
N LYS A 24 10.68 12.28 -6.21
CA LYS A 24 9.22 12.27 -6.09
C LYS A 24 8.62 11.66 -7.33
N ASN A 25 7.56 10.87 -7.16
CA ASN A 25 6.74 10.41 -8.25
C ASN A 25 5.80 11.54 -8.70
N GLU A 26 6.04 12.09 -9.88
CA GLU A 26 5.20 13.15 -10.45
C GLU A 26 3.83 12.64 -10.93
N ASN A 27 3.68 11.33 -11.17
CA ASN A 27 2.45 10.72 -11.66
C ASN A 27 2.06 9.49 -10.80
N PRO A 28 1.67 9.67 -9.52
CA PRO A 28 1.43 8.57 -8.59
C PRO A 28 0.24 7.68 -9.00
N SER A 29 -0.71 8.19 -9.78
CA SER A 29 -1.84 7.42 -10.29
C SER A 29 -1.54 6.67 -11.59
N SER A 30 -0.32 6.78 -12.13
CA SER A 30 0.07 6.10 -13.38
C SER A 30 0.33 4.63 -13.14
N THR A 31 -0.22 3.78 -14.01
CA THR A 31 0.02 2.33 -14.01
C THR A 31 1.49 1.97 -14.22
N LEU A 32 2.31 2.87 -14.79
CA LEU A 32 3.75 2.67 -14.99
C LEU A 32 4.52 2.53 -13.67
N TYR A 33 4.03 3.16 -12.60
CA TYR A 33 4.64 3.13 -11.27
C TYR A 33 3.96 2.14 -10.33
N CYS A 34 2.79 1.60 -10.71
CA CYS A 34 2.10 0.57 -9.96
C CYS A 34 2.87 -0.75 -10.09
N ARG A 35 3.49 -1.21 -9.00
CA ARG A 35 4.27 -2.45 -8.94
C ARG A 35 3.42 -3.56 -8.33
N PRO A 36 3.05 -4.60 -9.09
CA PRO A 36 2.27 -5.70 -8.55
C PRO A 36 3.09 -6.49 -7.53
N ILE A 37 2.48 -6.77 -6.38
CA ILE A 37 3.04 -7.61 -5.30
C ILE A 37 2.46 -9.02 -5.41
N LYS A 38 1.16 -9.15 -5.64
CA LYS A 38 0.44 -10.43 -5.67
C LYS A 38 -0.76 -10.35 -6.59
N PHE A 39 -1.02 -11.40 -7.35
CA PHE A 39 -2.20 -11.53 -8.20
C PHE A 39 -2.81 -12.92 -8.05
N LEU A 40 -4.13 -13.00 -7.89
CA LEU A 40 -4.87 -14.25 -7.70
C LEU A 40 -6.07 -14.34 -8.64
N PHE A 41 -6.22 -15.51 -9.27
CA PHE A 41 -7.41 -15.86 -10.06
C PHE A 41 -8.55 -16.38 -9.16
N LYS A 42 -9.01 -15.54 -8.24
CA LYS A 42 -10.14 -15.82 -7.36
C LYS A 42 -11.04 -14.59 -7.30
N LYS A 43 -12.36 -14.81 -7.25
CA LYS A 43 -13.31 -13.73 -7.01
C LYS A 43 -13.04 -13.13 -5.63
N GLU A 44 -13.00 -11.81 -5.56
CA GLU A 44 -12.90 -11.08 -4.30
C GLU A 44 -14.03 -11.46 -3.33
N ASN A 45 -13.67 -11.63 -2.07
CA ASN A 45 -14.60 -11.82 -0.96
C ASN A 45 -13.95 -11.31 0.34
N ALA A 46 -14.77 -11.15 1.39
CA ALA A 46 -14.34 -10.52 2.64
C ALA A 46 -13.17 -11.26 3.31
N ASP A 47 -13.17 -12.60 3.29
CA ASP A 47 -12.11 -13.40 3.89
C ASP A 47 -10.79 -13.26 3.13
N LEU A 48 -10.82 -13.25 1.80
CA LEU A 48 -9.63 -13.03 0.97
C LEU A 48 -9.05 -11.62 1.20
N VAL A 49 -9.91 -10.61 1.31
CA VAL A 49 -9.49 -9.23 1.57
C VAL A 49 -8.79 -9.13 2.92
N ARG A 50 -9.41 -9.61 4.02
CA ARG A 50 -8.82 -9.58 5.37
C ARG A 50 -7.54 -10.40 5.48
N ASN A 51 -7.51 -11.59 4.87
CA ASN A 51 -6.31 -12.41 4.87
C ASN A 51 -5.16 -11.75 4.09
N THR A 52 -5.47 -11.08 2.98
CA THR A 52 -4.46 -10.37 2.17
C THR A 52 -3.95 -9.15 2.89
N GLU A 53 -4.83 -8.35 3.51
CA GLU A 53 -4.44 -7.22 4.36
C GLU A 53 -3.49 -7.68 5.46
N LYS A 54 -3.90 -8.70 6.24
CA LYS A 54 -3.07 -9.24 7.32
C LYS A 54 -1.71 -9.72 6.81
N GLU A 55 -1.68 -10.47 5.71
CA GLU A 55 -0.43 -10.94 5.10
C GLU A 55 0.50 -9.77 4.72
N ILE A 56 -0.04 -8.73 4.09
CA ILE A 56 0.72 -7.57 3.64
C ILE A 56 1.19 -6.73 4.83
N ILE A 57 0.32 -6.44 5.80
CA ILE A 57 0.70 -5.68 7.00
C ILE A 57 1.81 -6.41 7.77
N THR A 58 1.68 -7.72 8.00
CA THR A 58 2.74 -8.50 8.65
C THR A 58 4.04 -8.44 7.85
N LYS A 59 3.99 -8.47 6.52
CA LYS A 59 5.20 -8.28 5.69
C LYS A 59 5.80 -6.89 5.86
N ILE A 60 4.97 -5.85 5.91
CA ILE A 60 5.40 -4.46 6.11
C ILE A 60 6.09 -4.30 7.48
N GLU A 61 5.48 -4.81 8.55
CA GLU A 61 6.02 -4.74 9.91
C GLU A 61 7.37 -5.46 10.07
N ASN A 62 7.62 -6.48 9.24
CA ASN A 62 8.86 -7.25 9.24
C ASN A 62 9.83 -6.84 8.12
N LEU A 63 9.63 -5.69 7.48
CA LEU A 63 10.58 -5.18 6.49
C LEU A 63 11.90 -4.80 7.13
N ILE A 64 12.97 -5.29 6.52
CA ILE A 64 14.33 -4.86 6.84
C ILE A 64 14.74 -3.72 5.89
N PRO A 65 15.56 -2.77 6.35
CA PRO A 65 16.10 -1.72 5.49
C PRO A 65 16.86 -2.29 4.29
N ILE A 66 16.82 -1.58 3.17
CA ILE A 66 17.53 -1.96 1.95
C ILE A 66 18.93 -1.34 1.98
N GLU A 67 19.96 -2.17 1.97
CA GLU A 67 21.34 -1.73 1.85
C GLU A 67 21.76 -1.65 0.39
N ILE A 68 22.22 -0.48 -0.06
CA ILE A 68 22.72 -0.26 -1.42
C ILE A 68 24.17 0.20 -1.35
N LYS A 69 25.05 -0.50 -2.08
CA LYS A 69 26.45 -0.09 -2.29
C LYS A 69 26.63 0.37 -3.73
N THR A 70 27.15 1.58 -3.92
CA THR A 70 27.42 2.10 -5.26
C THR A 70 28.78 1.64 -5.76
N LYS A 71 29.01 1.75 -7.07
CA LYS A 71 30.30 1.38 -7.69
C LYS A 71 31.45 2.25 -7.18
N GLU A 72 31.14 3.47 -6.77
CA GLU A 72 32.09 4.45 -6.21
C GLU A 72 32.38 4.19 -4.71
N GLY A 73 31.82 3.14 -4.11
CA GLY A 73 32.09 2.73 -2.73
C GLY A 73 31.21 3.40 -1.67
N HIS A 74 30.20 4.18 -2.06
CA HIS A 74 29.23 4.74 -1.12
C HIS A 74 28.25 3.67 -0.66
N SER A 75 27.81 3.74 0.60
CA SER A 75 26.80 2.84 1.17
C SER A 75 25.61 3.66 1.64
N TYR A 76 24.40 3.21 1.29
CA TYR A 76 23.14 3.82 1.68
C TYR A 76 22.26 2.78 2.35
N ILE A 77 21.53 3.20 3.37
CA ILE A 77 20.49 2.41 4.04
C ILE A 77 19.17 3.10 3.71
N ILE A 78 18.25 2.36 3.10
CA ILE A 78 16.93 2.87 2.70
C ILE A 78 15.88 2.20 3.59
N GLU A 79 15.24 3.01 4.42
CA GLU A 79 14.04 2.60 5.14
C GLU A 79 12.81 2.77 4.25
N VAL A 80 11.86 1.83 4.35
CA VAL A 80 10.66 1.81 3.52
C VAL A 80 9.45 1.95 4.42
N ASP A 81 8.78 3.10 4.34
CA ASP A 81 7.49 3.37 4.97
C ASP A 81 6.36 3.18 3.95
N MET A 82 5.36 2.36 4.30
CA MET A 82 4.26 1.99 3.41
C MET A 82 2.90 2.26 4.06
N MET A 83 2.00 2.83 3.26
CA MET A 83 0.63 3.15 3.69
C MET A 83 -0.39 2.45 2.78
N LEU A 84 -1.30 1.68 3.38
CA LEU A 84 -2.41 1.05 2.67
C LEU A 84 -3.50 2.08 2.37
N THR A 85 -3.38 2.77 1.23
CA THR A 85 -4.29 3.86 0.82
C THR A 85 -4.98 3.61 -0.51
N MET A 86 -4.42 2.73 -1.36
CA MET A 86 -4.99 2.38 -2.66
C MET A 86 -6.00 1.23 -2.49
N LEU A 87 -7.12 1.54 -1.83
CA LEU A 87 -8.23 0.63 -1.61
C LEU A 87 -9.52 1.25 -2.12
N ASP A 88 -10.39 0.45 -2.73
CA ASP A 88 -11.73 0.89 -3.10
C ASP A 88 -12.67 0.92 -1.89
N GLY A 89 -13.85 1.54 -2.05
CA GLY A 89 -14.82 1.67 -0.96
C GLY A 89 -15.35 0.33 -0.45
N SER A 90 -15.47 -0.69 -1.31
CA SER A 90 -15.91 -2.04 -0.93
C SER A 90 -14.88 -2.74 -0.05
N VAL A 91 -13.60 -2.67 -0.40
CA VAL A 91 -12.49 -3.16 0.42
C VAL A 91 -12.44 -2.39 1.73
N GLY A 92 -12.54 -1.06 1.69
CA GLY A 92 -12.58 -0.22 2.90
C GLY A 92 -13.74 -0.57 3.83
N ASN A 93 -14.92 -0.90 3.30
CA ASN A 93 -16.06 -1.39 4.09
C ASN A 93 -15.75 -2.73 4.78
N VAL A 94 -15.14 -3.67 4.07
CA VAL A 94 -14.76 -4.98 4.63
C VAL A 94 -13.76 -4.82 5.78
N LEU A 95 -12.75 -3.96 5.58
CA LEU A 95 -11.66 -3.72 6.55
C LEU A 95 -12.13 -2.92 7.77
N SER A 96 -13.05 -1.98 7.59
CA SER A 96 -13.65 -1.19 8.69
C SER A 96 -14.85 -1.87 9.36
N GLU A 97 -15.16 -3.13 9.01
CA GLU A 97 -16.35 -3.86 9.48
C GLU A 97 -17.67 -3.10 9.25
N THR A 98 -17.71 -2.29 8.20
CA THR A 98 -18.87 -1.48 7.83
C THR A 98 -19.73 -2.24 6.83
N ASN A 99 -20.84 -2.82 7.30
CA ASN A 99 -21.71 -3.70 6.51
C ASN A 99 -22.56 -3.00 5.43
N SER A 100 -22.47 -1.68 5.29
CA SER A 100 -23.28 -0.91 4.35
C SER A 100 -22.44 0.12 3.61
N SER A 101 -22.56 0.16 2.28
CA SER A 101 -21.94 1.20 1.45
C SER A 101 -22.51 2.59 1.68
N MET A 102 -23.62 2.71 2.40
CA MET A 102 -24.25 3.98 2.78
C MET A 102 -23.74 4.50 4.12
N LYS A 103 -22.95 3.70 4.87
CA LYS A 103 -22.41 4.10 6.16
C LYS A 103 -20.97 4.57 5.99
N CYS A 104 -20.61 5.69 6.62
CA CYS A 104 -19.24 6.19 6.58
C CYS A 104 -18.29 5.22 7.31
N THR A 105 -17.22 4.78 6.64
CA THR A 105 -16.21 3.86 7.21
C THR A 105 -15.34 4.50 8.30
N ILE A 106 -15.31 5.83 8.36
CA ILE A 106 -14.49 6.57 9.32
C ILE A 106 -15.28 6.90 10.59
N CYS A 107 -16.49 7.45 10.44
CA CYS A 107 -17.28 7.94 11.58
C CYS A 107 -18.56 7.14 11.86
N GLY A 108 -18.92 6.19 11.00
CA GLY A 108 -20.11 5.36 11.17
C GLY A 108 -21.45 6.05 10.92
N ALA A 109 -21.46 7.29 10.45
CA ALA A 109 -22.69 8.01 10.13
C ALA A 109 -23.46 7.34 8.98
N THR A 110 -24.78 7.34 9.07
CA THR A 110 -25.70 6.92 8.00
C THR A 110 -26.28 8.16 7.31
N PRO A 111 -26.82 8.03 6.08
CA PRO A 111 -27.49 9.14 5.41
C PRO A 111 -28.79 9.42 6.19
N ASN A 112 -29.01 10.68 6.56
CA ASN A 112 -30.28 11.14 7.14
C ASN A 112 -31.40 11.14 6.10
#